data_AF-A0A835AMJ9-F1
#
_entry.id   AF-A0A835AMJ9-F1
#
_cell.length_a   1.000
_cell.length_b   1.000
_cell.length_c   1.000
_cell.angle_alpha   90.00
_cell.angle_beta   90.00
_cell.angle_gamma   90.00
#
_symmetry.space_group_name_H-M   'P 1'
#
loop_
_entity.id
_entity.type
_entity.pdbx_description
1 polymer ?
#
loop_
_entity_poly.entity_id
_entity_poly.type
_entity_poly.pdbx_seq_one_letter_code
_entity_poly.pdbx_strand_id
1 'polypeptide(L)'
;MHLIFGCPFSSACLTYLNIHWDTSVNFQTMILQARVNFHSVIFREVIIMAMWSIWTHRNSIIFDESFFEGMMATTLRVNSQLKDKIVVWLSSLL
;
A
#
# COMPACT_ATOMS: atom_id res chain seq x y z
N MET A 1 -15.00 1.16 -0.32
CA MET A 1 -14.15 0.44 0.64
C MET A 1 -13.33 -0.71 0.03
N HIS A 2 -13.18 -0.82 -1.30
CA HIS A 2 -12.32 -1.85 -1.93
C HIS A 2 -10.88 -1.39 -2.22
N LEU A 3 -10.66 -0.09 -2.43
CA LEU A 3 -9.38 0.42 -2.92
C LEU A 3 -8.20 0.25 -1.93
N ILE A 4 -8.49 0.36 -0.63
CA ILE A 4 -7.48 0.28 0.44
C ILE A 4 -7.43 -1.12 1.07
N PHE A 5 -8.53 -1.87 1.11
CA PHE A 5 -8.55 -3.18 1.79
C PHE A 5 -8.53 -4.38 0.83
N GLY A 6 -8.76 -4.16 -0.46
CA GLY A 6 -8.88 -5.24 -1.46
C GLY A 6 -7.71 -5.34 -2.45
N CYS A 7 -6.74 -4.43 -2.40
CA CYS A 7 -5.58 -4.46 -3.30
C CYS A 7 -4.39 -5.19 -2.62
N PRO A 8 -3.69 -6.11 -3.32
CA PRO A 8 -2.50 -6.80 -2.80
C PRO A 8 -1.41 -5.86 -2.29
N PHE A 9 -1.19 -4.73 -2.99
CA PHE A 9 -0.22 -3.72 -2.57
C PHE A 9 -0.52 -3.16 -1.18
N SER A 10 -1.77 -2.74 -0.96
CA SER A 10 -2.19 -2.18 0.32
C SER A 10 -2.12 -3.23 1.43
N SER A 11 -2.50 -4.47 1.14
CA SER A 11 -2.36 -5.60 2.07
C SER A 11 -0.90 -5.82 2.47
N ALA A 12 0.03 -5.74 1.52
CA ALA A 12 1.47 -5.86 1.78
C ALA A 12 1.99 -4.69 2.65
N CYS A 13 1.61 -3.45 2.35
CA CYS A 13 1.98 -2.28 3.16
C CYS A 13 1.50 -2.39 4.61
N LEU A 14 0.25 -2.83 4.80
CA LEU A 14 -0.34 -2.98 6.14
C LEU A 14 0.26 -4.16 6.89
N THR A 15 0.56 -5.27 6.19
CA THR A 15 1.29 -6.41 6.75
C THR A 15 2.69 -6.02 7.22
N TYR A 16 3.40 -5.18 6.46
CA TYR A 16 4.70 -4.64 6.88
C TYR A 16 4.61 -3.84 8.19
N LEU A 17 3.50 -3.14 8.41
CA LEU A 17 3.21 -2.43 9.67
C LEU A 17 2.68 -3.33 10.78
N ASN A 18 2.65 -4.66 10.58
CA ASN A 18 2.05 -5.64 11.49
C ASN A 18 0.55 -5.39 11.74
N ILE A 19 -0.16 -4.90 10.72
CA ILE A 19 -1.61 -4.66 10.75
C ILE A 19 -2.28 -5.66 9.81
N HIS A 20 -3.06 -6.56 10.41
CA HIS A 20 -3.83 -7.56 9.68
C HIS A 20 -5.31 -7.22 9.68
N TRP A 21 -5.95 -7.42 8.53
CA TRP A 21 -7.36 -7.14 8.31
C TRP A 21 -8.09 -8.44 8.01
N ASP A 22 -9.22 -8.65 8.69
CA ASP A 22 -10.18 -9.68 8.32
C ASP A 22 -11.30 -9.05 7.48
N THR A 23 -11.20 -9.19 6.17
CA THR A 23 -12.21 -8.62 5.25
C THR A 23 -13.54 -9.38 5.25
N SER A 24 -13.64 -10.49 5.99
CA SER A 24 -14.89 -11.25 6.15
C SER A 24 -15.83 -10.64 7.19
N VAL A 25 -15.33 -9.78 8.07
CA VAL A 25 -16.12 -9.10 9.11
C VAL A 25 -16.50 -7.67 8.71
N ASN A 26 -17.42 -7.06 9.45
CA ASN A 26 -17.77 -5.68 9.22
C ASN A 26 -16.58 -4.74 9.53
N PHE A 27 -16.57 -3.57 8.91
CA PHE A 27 -15.48 -2.60 9.03
C PHE A 27 -15.16 -2.19 10.48
N GLN A 28 -16.18 -2.03 11.32
CA GLN A 28 -16.02 -1.62 12.71
C GLN A 28 -15.29 -2.69 13.54
N THR A 29 -15.72 -3.94 13.42
CA THR A 29 -15.10 -5.11 14.04
C THR A 29 -13.68 -5.29 13.52
N MET A 30 -13.47 -5.09 12.22
CA MET A 30 -12.15 -5.17 11.60
C MET A 30 -11.14 -4.19 12.23
N ILE A 31 -11.53 -2.92 12.42
CA ILE A 31 -10.70 -1.90 13.09
C ILE A 31 -10.47 -2.27 14.56
N LEU A 32 -11.50 -2.75 15.24
CA LEU A 32 -11.39 -3.10 16.66
C LEU A 32 -10.40 -4.25 16.87
N GLN A 33 -10.47 -5.29 16.03
CA GLN A 33 -9.54 -6.42 16.03
C GLN A 33 -8.11 -5.94 15.74
N ALA A 34 -7.92 -5.15 14.69
CA ALA A 34 -6.61 -4.60 14.35
C ALA A 34 -6.01 -3.78 15.50
N ARG A 35 -6.83 -2.95 16.16
CA ARG A 35 -6.41 -2.16 17.34
C ARG A 35 -5.97 -3.05 18.50
N VAL A 36 -6.75 -4.08 18.82
CA VAL A 36 -6.44 -5.02 19.90
C VAL A 36 -5.13 -5.74 19.62
N ASN A 37 -4.94 -6.22 18.38
CA ASN A 37 -3.76 -6.97 17.95
C ASN A 37 -2.50 -6.12 17.81
N PHE A 38 -2.62 -4.81 17.56
CA PHE A 38 -1.48 -3.91 17.45
C PHE A 38 -0.85 -3.58 18.82
N HIS A 39 -1.57 -3.81 19.92
CA HIS A 39 -1.10 -3.68 21.30
C HIS A 39 -0.44 -2.33 21.65
N SER A 40 -0.84 -1.23 20.99
CA SER A 40 -0.26 0.08 21.25
C SER A 40 -1.26 1.23 21.11
N VAL A 41 -1.08 2.25 21.93
CA VAL A 41 -1.94 3.45 21.96
C VAL A 41 -1.80 4.31 20.71
N ILE A 42 -0.67 4.22 20.00
CA ILE A 42 -0.40 4.96 18.76
C ILE A 42 -1.05 4.33 17.51
N PHE A 43 -1.81 3.25 17.67
CA PHE A 43 -2.45 2.55 16.55
C PHE A 43 -3.24 3.50 15.64
N ARG A 44 -3.96 4.46 16.24
CA ARG A 44 -4.81 5.39 15.49
C ARG A 44 -3.98 6.30 14.58
N GLU A 45 -2.87 6.81 15.09
CA GLU A 45 -1.96 7.68 14.36
C GLU A 45 -1.27 6.89 13.25
N VAL A 46 -0.78 5.68 13.56
CA VAL A 46 -0.17 4.78 12.57
C VAL A 46 -1.15 4.45 11.46
N ILE A 47 -2.39 4.10 11.78
CA ILE A 47 -3.35 3.68 10.77
C ILE A 47 -3.79 4.83 9.88
N ILE A 48 -4.01 6.03 10.44
CA ILE A 48 -4.35 7.21 9.65
C ILE A 48 -3.21 7.55 8.68
N MET A 49 -1.95 7.55 9.17
CA MET A 49 -0.78 7.80 8.32
C MET A 49 -0.64 6.73 7.23
N ALA A 50 -0.77 5.45 7.57
CA ALA A 50 -0.69 4.36 6.61
C ALA A 50 -1.76 4.48 5.51
N MET A 51 -3.01 4.71 5.89
CA MET A 51 -4.10 4.90 4.92
C MET A 51 -3.87 6.11 4.03
N TRP A 52 -3.41 7.22 4.60
CA TRP A 52 -3.11 8.44 3.86
C TRP A 52 -1.97 8.24 2.85
N SER A 53 -0.89 7.57 3.26
CA SER A 53 0.24 7.25 2.39
C SER A 53 -0.18 6.33 1.24
N ILE A 54 -0.96 5.28 1.52
CA ILE A 54 -1.46 4.35 0.50
C ILE A 54 -2.37 5.08 -0.49
N TRP A 55 -3.28 5.91 0.01
CA TRP A 55 -4.17 6.72 -0.84
C TRP A 55 -3.38 7.69 -1.73
N THR A 56 -2.44 8.43 -1.16
CA THR A 56 -1.59 9.38 -1.91
C THR A 56 -0.76 8.67 -2.96
N HIS A 57 -0.17 7.52 -2.63
CA HIS A 57 0.64 6.73 -3.56
C HIS A 57 -0.19 6.19 -4.73
N ARG A 58 -1.37 5.63 -4.46
CA ARG A 58 -2.30 5.14 -5.49
C ARG A 58 -2.82 6.28 -6.37
N ASN A 59 -3.13 7.44 -5.78
CA ASN A 59 -3.52 8.61 -6.55
C ASN A 59 -2.38 9.13 -7.40
N SER A 60 -1.15 9.08 -6.90
CA SER A 60 0.02 9.40 -7.71
C SER A 60 0.10 8.44 -8.90
N ILE A 61 0.01 7.12 -8.70
CA ILE A 61 -0.01 6.14 -9.81
C ILE A 61 -1.12 6.42 -10.85
N ILE A 62 -2.33 6.77 -10.42
CA ILE A 62 -3.50 6.90 -11.31
C ILE A 62 -3.57 8.28 -11.99
N PHE A 63 -3.18 9.34 -11.28
CA PHE A 63 -3.45 10.73 -11.67
C PHE A 63 -2.17 11.57 -11.81
N ASP A 64 -1.00 11.06 -11.45
CA ASP A 64 0.25 11.83 -11.41
C ASP A 64 1.41 11.07 -12.08
N GLU A 65 2.14 11.72 -12.97
CA GLU A 65 3.29 11.10 -13.63
C GLU A 65 4.49 10.97 -12.68
N SER A 66 4.48 11.65 -11.54
CA SER A 66 5.60 11.74 -10.58
C SER A 66 6.11 10.38 -10.09
N PHE A 67 5.22 9.41 -9.85
CA PHE A 67 5.64 8.05 -9.47
C PHE A 67 6.32 7.33 -10.64
N PHE A 68 5.77 7.45 -11.84
CA PHE A 68 6.33 6.84 -13.04
C PHE A 68 7.71 7.44 -13.37
N GLU A 69 7.83 8.77 -13.30
CA GLU A 69 9.09 9.50 -13.49
C GLU A 69 10.17 9.07 -12.50
N GLY A 70 9.84 9.09 -11.20
CA GLY A 70 10.79 8.72 -10.15
C GLY A 70 11.34 7.31 -10.35
N MET A 71 10.49 6.41 -10.81
CA MET A 71 10.87 5.03 -11.04
C MET A 71 11.61 4.81 -12.36
N MET A 72 11.26 5.52 -13.43
CA MET A 72 12.05 5.57 -14.64
C MET A 72 13.47 6.04 -14.36
N ALA A 73 13.64 7.04 -13.50
CA ALA A 73 14.96 7.46 -13.03
C ALA A 73 15.69 6.33 -12.27
N THR A 74 15.00 5.51 -11.47
CA THR A 74 15.62 4.33 -10.82
C THR A 74 15.99 3.22 -11.80
N THR A 75 15.26 3.06 -12.91
CA THR A 75 15.60 2.01 -13.91
C THR A 75 16.91 2.25 -14.63
N LEU A 76 17.43 3.49 -14.65
CA LEU A 76 18.76 3.79 -15.14
C LEU A 76 19.87 3.17 -14.27
N ARG A 77 19.55 2.78 -13.03
CA ARG A 77 20.51 2.25 -12.04
C ARG A 77 20.52 0.73 -11.94
N VAL A 78 19.69 0.03 -12.73
CA VAL A 78 19.53 -1.43 -12.68
C VAL A 78 19.75 -2.06 -14.06
N ASN A 79 20.21 -3.32 -14.06
CA ASN A 79 20.41 -4.09 -15.29
C ASN A 79 19.11 -4.21 -16.10
N SER A 80 19.22 -4.25 -17.43
CA SER A 80 18.10 -4.35 -18.37
C SER A 80 17.10 -5.46 -18.03
N GLN A 81 17.56 -6.63 -17.55
CA GLN A 81 16.67 -7.72 -17.15
C GLN A 81 15.77 -7.38 -15.94
N LEU A 82 16.25 -6.54 -15.03
CA LEU A 82 15.49 -6.14 -13.85
C LEU A 82 14.56 -4.96 -14.19
N LYS A 83 14.95 -4.11 -15.13
CA LYS A 83 14.11 -3.03 -15.67
C LYS A 83 12.80 -3.58 -16.22
N ASP A 84 12.84 -4.63 -17.04
CA ASP A 84 11.63 -5.21 -17.64
C ASP A 84 10.70 -5.79 -16.57
N LYS A 85 11.27 -6.43 -15.53
CA LYS A 85 10.50 -6.94 -14.38
C LYS A 85 9.83 -5.83 -13.58
N ILE A 86 10.50 -4.69 -13.41
CA ILE A 86 9.94 -3.52 -12.74
C ILE A 86 8.76 -2.97 -13.54
N VAL A 87 8.89 -2.81 -14.86
CA VAL A 87 7.80 -2.29 -15.71
C VAL A 87 6.59 -3.22 -15.69
N VAL A 88 6.79 -4.53 -15.75
CA VAL A 88 5.70 -5.52 -15.64
C VAL A 88 5.04 -5.52 -14.26
N TRP A 89 5.83 -5.37 -13.20
CA TRP A 89 5.28 -5.25 -11.85
C TRP A 89 4.44 -3.97 -11.70
N LEU A 90 4.82 -2.88 -12.35
CA LEU A 90 4.09 -1.62 -12.28
C LEU A 90 2.75 -1.62 -12.96
N SER A 91 2.64 -2.27 -14.11
CA SER A 91 1.35 -2.45 -14.75
C SER A 91 0.40 -3.32 -13.91
N SER A 92 0.93 -4.14 -12.99
CA SER A 92 0.12 -4.92 -12.05
C SER A 92 -0.37 -4.14 -10.81
N LEU A 93 0.13 -2.91 -10.60
CA LEU A 93 -0.26 -2.04 -9.48
C LEU A 93 -1.46 -1.12 -9.79
N LEU A 94 -1.77 -0.94 -11.08
CA LEU A 94 -2.95 -0.22 -11.58
C LEU A 94 -4.19 -1.12 -11.48
#